data_AF-A0A529HRM2-F1
#
_entry.id   AF-A0A529HRM2-F1
#
_cell.length_a   1.000
_cell.length_b   1.000
_cell.length_c   1.000
_cell.angle_alpha   90.00
_cell.angle_beta   90.00
_cell.angle_gamma   90.00
#
_symmetry.space_group_name_H-M   'P 1'
#
loop_
_entity.id
_entity.type
_entity.pdbx_description
1 polymer ?
#
loop_
_entity_poly.entity_id
_entity_poly.type
_entity_poly.pdbx_seq_one_letter_code
_entity_poly.pdbx_strand_id
1 'polypeptide(L)'
;VKGADLVIETLGGPSLVQAAGLLDAGGSLQSLGWSAGQDAVFANLDHLMKKGGTIQGFAIGERHVGALLTQLLGLLQSGALKTCIQMRQPWETLPAAAAAVLQSGFRGKGVLDVTGFAHAAPWPLP
;
A
#
# COMPACT_ATOMS: atom_id res chain seq x y z
N VAL A 1 10.39 -24.16 3.40
CA VAL A 1 10.04 -22.81 3.90
C VAL A 1 8.54 -22.75 3.95
N LYS A 2 7.94 -22.31 5.07
CA LYS A 2 6.49 -22.12 5.17
C LYS A 2 6.07 -20.99 4.21
N GLY A 3 4.97 -21.14 3.49
CA GLY A 3 4.43 -20.09 2.62
C GLY A 3 3.78 -18.97 3.42
N ALA A 4 3.04 -18.10 2.73
CA ALA A 4 2.32 -16.99 3.32
C ALA A 4 0.81 -17.29 3.38
N ASP A 5 0.19 -17.01 4.53
CA ASP A 5 -1.26 -17.05 4.68
C ASP A 5 -1.93 -15.83 4.02
N LEU A 6 -1.22 -14.69 3.98
CA LEU A 6 -1.66 -13.44 3.38
C LEU A 6 -0.49 -12.76 2.64
N VAL A 7 -0.72 -12.32 1.41
CA VAL A 7 0.21 -11.47 0.65
C VAL A 7 -0.47 -10.16 0.28
N ILE A 8 0.17 -9.03 0.60
CA ILE A 8 -0.23 -7.71 0.13
C ILE A 8 0.67 -7.35 -1.06
N GLU A 9 0.08 -7.31 -2.25
CA GLU A 9 0.78 -7.15 -3.53
C GLU A 9 0.44 -5.77 -4.13
N THR A 10 1.45 -5.01 -4.54
CA THR A 10 1.28 -3.61 -4.97
C THR A 10 1.81 -3.32 -6.38
N LEU A 11 2.52 -4.27 -7.01
CA LEU A 11 3.25 -4.04 -8.25
C LEU A 11 2.49 -4.56 -9.48
N GLY A 12 1.75 -5.66 -9.36
CA GLY A 12 1.10 -6.33 -10.49
C GLY A 12 2.08 -7.13 -11.36
N GLY A 13 1.65 -7.50 -12.57
CA GLY A 13 2.49 -8.18 -13.56
C GLY A 13 3.15 -9.48 -13.04
N PRO A 14 4.43 -9.74 -13.38
CA PRO A 14 5.15 -10.93 -12.91
C PRO A 14 5.29 -11.03 -11.37
N SER A 15 5.32 -9.89 -10.66
CA SER A 15 5.35 -9.86 -9.18
C SER A 15 4.13 -10.54 -8.59
N LEU A 16 2.95 -10.26 -9.15
CA LEU A 16 1.69 -10.86 -8.71
C LEU A 16 1.66 -12.39 -8.92
N VAL A 17 2.20 -12.87 -10.04
CA VAL A 17 2.28 -14.31 -10.33
C VAL A 17 3.22 -15.01 -9.33
N GLN A 18 4.38 -14.40 -9.04
CA GLN A 18 5.33 -14.92 -8.05
C GLN A 18 4.71 -14.93 -6.64
N ALA A 19 4.05 -13.84 -6.25
CA ALA A 19 3.36 -13.70 -4.97
C ALA A 19 2.28 -14.76 -4.76
N ALA A 20 1.48 -15.07 -5.79
CA ALA A 20 0.48 -16.13 -5.73
C ALA A 20 1.11 -17.51 -5.49
N GLY A 21 2.32 -17.75 -6.03
CA GLY A 21 3.08 -18.97 -5.80
C GLY A 21 3.59 -19.15 -4.36
N LEU A 22 3.66 -18.07 -3.57
CA LEU A 22 4.10 -18.08 -2.18
C LEU A 22 2.98 -18.48 -1.20
N LEU A 23 1.73 -18.56 -1.65
CA LEU A 23 0.61 -18.83 -0.76
C LEU A 23 0.66 -20.26 -0.18
N ASP A 24 0.42 -20.33 1.12
CA ASP A 24 0.03 -21.56 1.81
C ASP A 24 -1.39 -21.99 1.39
N ALA A 25 -1.77 -23.22 1.72
CA ALA A 25 -3.12 -23.72 1.44
C ALA A 25 -4.17 -22.85 2.15
N GLY A 26 -5.17 -22.38 1.41
CA GLY A 26 -6.20 -21.45 1.88
C GLY A 26 -5.73 -19.99 1.98
N GLY A 27 -4.50 -19.67 1.58
CA GLY A 27 -3.96 -18.31 1.66
C GLY A 27 -4.62 -17.31 0.71
N SER A 28 -4.50 -16.02 1.02
CA SER A 28 -5.08 -14.93 0.22
C SER A 28 -4.02 -13.93 -0.25
N LEU A 29 -4.11 -13.52 -1.51
CA LEU A 29 -3.36 -12.41 -2.08
C LEU A 29 -4.30 -11.23 -2.30
N GLN A 30 -3.99 -10.09 -1.71
CA GLN A 30 -4.67 -8.82 -1.93
C GLN A 30 -3.85 -7.99 -2.94
N SER A 31 -4.41 -7.72 -4.11
CA SER A 31 -3.79 -6.92 -5.17
C SER A 31 -4.27 -5.47 -5.08
N LEU A 32 -3.35 -4.56 -4.75
CA LEU A 32 -3.65 -3.15 -4.46
C LEU A 32 -3.21 -2.20 -5.59
N GLY A 33 -2.30 -2.61 -6.46
CA GLY A 33 -1.66 -1.70 -7.41
C GLY A 33 -1.06 -2.40 -8.63
N TRP A 34 -0.74 -1.59 -9.65
CA TRP A 34 -0.26 -2.05 -10.95
C TRP A 34 0.91 -1.21 -11.48
N SER A 35 1.88 -0.90 -10.62
CA SER A 35 3.01 -0.05 -10.98
C SER A 35 3.99 -0.70 -11.96
N ALA A 36 3.97 -2.03 -12.11
CA ALA A 36 4.84 -2.74 -13.04
C ALA A 36 4.44 -2.51 -14.52
N GLY A 37 3.17 -2.14 -14.79
CA GLY A 37 2.67 -1.88 -16.14
C GLY A 37 2.71 -3.09 -17.09
N GLN A 38 2.86 -4.31 -16.55
CA GLN A 38 2.96 -5.56 -17.31
C GLN A 38 1.77 -6.46 -17.01
N ASP A 39 1.45 -7.34 -17.96
CA ASP A 39 0.44 -8.38 -17.76
C ASP A 39 0.89 -9.40 -16.70
N ALA A 40 -0.06 -9.85 -15.89
CA ALA A 40 0.14 -10.96 -14.97
C ALA A 40 -0.28 -12.27 -15.65
N VAL A 41 0.67 -12.99 -16.23
CA VAL A 41 0.41 -14.22 -16.98
C VAL A 41 0.58 -15.45 -16.08
N PHE A 42 -0.55 -16.12 -15.79
CA PHE A 42 -0.56 -17.36 -15.03
C PHE A 42 -0.46 -18.57 -15.98
N ALA A 43 0.74 -19.14 -16.10
CA ALA A 43 0.95 -20.34 -16.92
C ALA A 43 0.20 -21.58 -16.40
N ASN A 44 -0.06 -21.65 -15.09
CA ASN A 44 -0.81 -22.73 -14.47
C ASN A 44 -1.55 -22.25 -13.22
N LEU A 45 -2.80 -21.83 -13.39
CA LEU A 45 -3.66 -21.38 -12.29
C LEU A 45 -4.16 -22.54 -11.41
N ASP A 46 -4.13 -23.79 -11.90
CA ASP A 46 -4.62 -24.96 -11.16
C ASP A 46 -3.88 -25.16 -9.84
N HIS A 47 -2.61 -24.77 -9.77
CA HIS A 47 -1.84 -24.86 -8.53
C HIS A 47 -2.47 -24.00 -7.42
N LEU A 48 -2.89 -22.78 -7.74
CA LEU A 48 -3.58 -21.89 -6.81
C LEU A 48 -4.93 -22.49 -6.40
N MET A 49 -5.70 -22.99 -7.37
CA MET A 49 -7.03 -23.58 -7.12
C MET A 49 -6.96 -24.83 -6.24
N LYS A 50 -6.01 -25.73 -6.47
CA LYS A 50 -5.82 -26.96 -5.67
C LYS A 50 -5.44 -26.67 -4.22
N LYS A 51 -4.72 -25.56 -4.00
CA LYS A 51 -4.41 -25.08 -2.65
C LYS A 51 -5.57 -24.32 -2.00
N GLY A 52 -6.67 -24.05 -2.72
CA GLY A 52 -7.75 -23.21 -2.23
C GLY A 52 -7.33 -21.75 -2.01
N GLY A 53 -6.27 -21.30 -2.67
CA GLY A 53 -5.78 -19.92 -2.54
C GLY A 53 -6.63 -18.94 -3.35
N THR A 54 -6.65 -17.67 -2.93
CA THR A 54 -7.48 -16.63 -3.56
C THR A 54 -6.67 -15.41 -3.97
N ILE A 55 -7.06 -14.77 -5.06
CA ILE A 55 -6.56 -13.45 -5.47
C ILE A 55 -7.74 -12.47 -5.46
N GLN A 56 -7.60 -11.37 -4.74
CA GLN A 56 -8.63 -10.35 -4.58
C GLN A 56 -8.09 -8.99 -4.97
N GLY A 57 -8.81 -8.29 -5.84
CA GLY A 57 -8.57 -6.88 -6.09
C GLY A 57 -9.01 -6.06 -4.87
N PHE A 58 -8.10 -5.25 -4.34
CA PHE A 58 -8.41 -4.28 -3.30
C PHE A 58 -8.48 -2.89 -3.91
N ALA A 59 -9.66 -2.27 -3.80
CA ALA A 59 -9.86 -0.86 -4.12
C ALA A 59 -10.57 -0.19 -2.96
N ILE A 60 -10.09 0.99 -2.56
CA ILE A 60 -10.75 1.80 -1.54
C ILE A 60 -11.97 2.45 -2.17
N GLY A 61 -13.14 1.85 -1.96
CA GLY A 61 -14.41 2.45 -2.36
C GLY A 61 -14.83 3.59 -1.42
N GLU A 62 -15.47 4.62 -1.97
CA GLU A 62 -15.90 5.83 -1.25
C GLU A 62 -16.75 5.54 -0.01
N ARG A 63 -17.58 4.49 -0.04
CA ARG A 63 -18.50 4.15 1.07
C ARG A 63 -17.82 3.65 2.35
N HIS A 64 -16.59 3.15 2.28
CA HIS A 64 -15.89 2.57 3.44
C HIS A 64 -14.67 3.36 3.90
N VAL A 65 -14.26 4.40 3.15
CA VAL A 65 -13.01 5.13 3.43
C VAL A 65 -13.00 5.75 4.82
N GLY A 66 -14.13 6.30 5.29
CA GLY A 66 -14.21 6.94 6.61
C GLY A 66 -13.96 5.96 7.76
N ALA A 67 -14.55 4.76 7.70
CA ALA A 67 -14.35 3.74 8.73
C ALA A 67 -12.90 3.22 8.74
N LEU A 68 -12.33 2.98 7.57
CA LEU A 68 -10.93 2.54 7.44
C LEU A 68 -9.95 3.60 7.95
N LEU A 69 -10.17 4.88 7.62
CA LEU A 69 -9.37 6.00 8.13
C LEU A 69 -9.50 6.14 9.65
N THR A 70 -10.71 6.01 10.19
CA THR A 70 -10.94 6.05 11.64
C THR A 70 -10.14 4.97 12.36
N GLN A 71 -10.12 3.75 11.82
CA GLN A 71 -9.32 2.66 12.37
C GLN A 71 -7.81 2.97 12.30
N LEU A 72 -7.32 3.50 11.17
CA LEU A 72 -5.91 3.90 11.03
C LEU A 72 -5.52 4.99 12.04
N LEU A 73 -6.38 5.98 12.26
CA LEU A 73 -6.17 7.04 13.24
C LEU A 73 -6.10 6.48 14.67
N GLY A 74 -6.97 5.55 15.04
CA GLY A 74 -6.90 4.88 16.35
C GLY A 74 -5.60 4.09 16.55
N LEU A 75 -5.09 3.45 15.50
CA LEU A 75 -3.78 2.77 15.54
C LEU A 75 -2.61 3.75 15.67
N LEU A 76 -2.70 4.92 15.04
CA LEU A 76 -1.71 6.00 15.20
C LEU A 76 -1.73 6.56 16.62
N GLN A 77 -2.92 6.86 17.15
CA GLN A 77 -3.11 7.45 18.48
C GLN A 77 -2.61 6.51 19.59
N SER A 78 -2.84 5.20 19.45
CA SER A 78 -2.34 4.19 20.39
C SER A 78 -0.84 3.87 20.22
N GLY A 79 -0.19 4.40 19.18
CA GLY A 79 1.20 4.07 18.85
C GLY A 79 1.41 2.68 18.26
N ALA A 80 0.33 1.93 17.98
CA ALA A 80 0.38 0.63 17.32
C ALA A 80 0.78 0.73 15.84
N LEU A 81 0.56 1.89 15.23
CA LEU A 81 1.04 2.23 13.88
C LEU A 81 1.97 3.45 13.96
N LYS A 82 3.08 3.39 13.22
CA LYS A 82 4.01 4.52 13.03
C LYS A 82 4.00 4.96 11.58
N THR A 83 4.08 6.26 11.32
CA THR A 83 4.20 6.79 9.95
C THR A 83 5.66 6.78 9.52
N CYS A 84 5.95 6.14 8.38
CA CYS A 84 7.29 6.18 7.77
C CYS A 84 7.43 7.44 6.90
N ILE A 85 7.56 8.61 7.52
CA ILE A 85 7.85 9.87 6.79
C ILE A 85 9.35 9.89 6.49
N GLN A 86 9.71 9.81 5.21
CA GLN A 86 11.11 9.86 4.77
C GLN A 86 11.52 11.26 4.33
N MET A 87 10.56 12.06 3.86
CA MET A 87 10.79 13.42 3.38
C MET A 87 9.62 14.31 3.80
N ARG A 88 9.94 15.51 4.29
CA ARG A 88 8.98 16.59 4.54
C ARG A 88 9.55 17.90 4.01
N GLN A 89 8.83 18.58 3.12
CA GLN A 89 9.29 19.80 2.44
C GLN A 89 8.14 20.79 2.24
N PRO A 90 8.40 22.08 1.95
CA PRO A 90 7.36 23.04 1.57
C PRO A 90 6.67 22.64 0.26
N TRP A 91 5.38 22.96 0.12
CA TRP A 91 4.58 22.69 -1.10
C TRP A 91 5.22 23.18 -2.38
N GLU A 92 5.94 24.30 -2.32
CA GLU A 92 6.62 24.94 -3.43
C GLU A 92 7.71 24.04 -4.06
N THR A 93 8.17 23.00 -3.35
CA THR A 93 9.16 22.04 -3.86
C THR A 93 8.55 20.85 -4.59
N LEU A 94 7.23 20.83 -4.83
CA LEU A 94 6.49 19.69 -5.40
C LEU A 94 7.21 19.00 -6.58
N PRO A 95 7.72 19.71 -7.62
CA PRO A 95 8.39 19.03 -8.73
C PRO A 95 9.61 18.19 -8.29
N ALA A 96 10.47 18.76 -7.43
CA ALA A 96 11.65 18.07 -6.92
C ALA A 96 11.29 16.95 -5.93
N ALA A 97 10.31 17.20 -5.08
CA ALA A 97 9.80 16.22 -4.13
C ALA A 97 9.19 15.00 -4.84
N ALA A 98 8.38 15.21 -5.89
CA ALA A 98 7.81 14.15 -6.69
C ALA A 98 8.89 13.32 -7.39
N ALA A 99 9.90 13.98 -7.96
CA ALA A 99 11.05 13.28 -8.57
C ALA A 99 11.79 12.40 -7.55
N ALA A 100 11.99 12.87 -6.31
CA ALA A 100 12.64 12.11 -5.25
C ALA A 100 11.84 10.87 -4.82
N VAL A 101 10.50 10.96 -4.73
CA VAL A 101 9.64 9.82 -4.36
C VAL A 101 9.65 8.72 -5.43
N LEU A 102 9.83 9.09 -6.70
CA LEU A 102 9.87 8.15 -7.82
C LEU A 102 11.25 7.48 -8.00
N GLN A 103 12.28 7.94 -7.31
CA GLN A 103 13.60 7.31 -7.38
C GLN A 103 13.60 5.93 -6.71
N SER A 104 14.35 4.99 -7.30
CA SER A 104 14.58 3.69 -6.70
C SER A 104 15.17 3.85 -5.29
N GLY A 105 14.58 3.18 -4.30
CA GLY A 105 15.06 3.19 -2.92
C GLY A 105 14.34 4.16 -1.98
N PHE A 106 13.40 4.97 -2.47
CA PHE A 106 12.46 5.67 -1.60
C PHE A 106 11.50 4.65 -0.94
N ARG A 107 11.49 4.60 0.40
CA ARG A 107 10.84 3.56 1.22
C ARG A 107 9.84 4.13 2.24
N GLY A 108 9.40 5.36 2.05
CA GLY A 108 8.49 6.04 2.96
C GLY A 108 7.44 6.90 2.26
N LYS A 109 6.98 7.92 2.96
CA LYS A 109 6.07 8.94 2.46
C LYS A 109 6.82 10.27 2.31
N GLY A 110 6.53 10.97 1.22
CA GLY A 110 6.81 12.40 1.09
C GLY A 110 5.64 13.21 1.61
N VAL A 111 5.89 14.16 2.50
CA VAL A 111 4.90 15.09 3.03
C VAL A 111 5.23 16.49 2.54
N LEU A 112 4.23 17.19 2.01
CA LEU A 112 4.37 18.58 1.59
C LEU A 112 3.60 19.48 2.54
N ASP A 113 4.30 20.42 3.15
CA ASP A 113 3.73 21.44 4.02
C ASP A 113 3.14 22.56 3.17
N VAL A 114 1.82 22.73 3.26
CA VAL A 114 1.12 23.82 2.59
C VAL A 114 1.11 25.03 3.51
N THR A 115 1.80 26.10 3.10
CA THR A 115 1.75 27.38 3.82
C THR A 115 0.48 28.16 3.45
N GLY A 116 -0.05 28.97 4.37
CA GLY A 116 -1.28 29.76 4.17
C GLY A 116 -2.53 29.28 4.91
N PHE A 117 -2.50 28.12 5.57
CA PHE A 117 -3.54 27.73 6.53
C PHE A 117 -3.18 28.20 7.95
N ALA A 118 -3.36 29.49 8.22
CA ALA A 118 -3.16 30.07 9.57
C ALA A 118 -4.08 29.47 10.65
N HIS A 119 -5.04 28.63 10.27
CA HIS A 119 -6.01 27.94 11.13
C HIS A 119 -5.97 26.41 11.02
N ALA A 120 -4.94 25.80 10.42
CA ALA A 120 -4.78 24.35 10.51
C ALA A 120 -4.62 23.97 11.99
N ALA A 121 -5.52 23.14 12.51
CA ALA A 121 -5.43 22.69 13.89
C ALA A 121 -4.06 22.01 14.11
N PRO A 122 -3.34 22.37 15.19
CA PRO A 122 -2.02 21.81 15.45
C PRO A 122 -2.14 20.28 15.57
N TRP A 123 -1.25 19.56 14.90
CA TRP A 123 -1.14 18.11 15.05
C TRP A 123 -0.41 17.78 16.37
N PRO A 124 -0.85 16.76 17.13
CA PRO A 124 -2.00 15.89 16.87
C PRO A 124 -3.33 16.59 17.19
N LEU A 125 -4.37 16.27 16.41
CA LEU A 125 -5.74 16.60 16.77
C LEU A 125 -6.10 15.86 18.07
N PRO A 126 -6.92 16.45 18.96
CA PRO A 126 -7.39 15.79 20.18
C PRO A 126 -8.12 14.46 19.89
#